data_AF-A0A858RMZ0-F1
#
_entry.id   AF-A0A858RMZ0-F1
#
_cell.length_a   1.000
_cell.length_b   1.000
_cell.length_c   1.000
_cell.angle_alpha   90.00
_cell.angle_beta   90.00
_cell.angle_gamma   90.00
#
_symmetry.space_group_name_H-M   'P 1'
#
loop_
_entity.id
_entity.type
_entity.pdbx_description
1 polymer ?
#
loop_
_entity_poly.entity_id
_entity_poly.type
_entity_poly.pdbx_seq_one_letter_code
_entity_poly.pdbx_strand_id
1 'polypeptide(L)'
;MKKSFRIGILASLLLASVSLAHSVWVEPGPDGNLVVRFGELDGEVEKSPGHLDSLSTPVAAILPVSEEAEPLASEKKSDHFTLGAAKPDQGLVAENVFPVMAFEGRPARRPFFYSRWLPAGGEKTAGQPSLTLDIVPTGNPGEARVYFRGKPLPNTKAQLNAPNGSHKPLKTDAEGVVKFTTDEPGRWVLTVPGYSEELPGFAGGQPYAVASHNASLTWIVAKP
;
A
#
# COMPACT_ATOMS: atom_id res chain seq x y z
N MET A 1 -26.94 8.54 -62.34
CA MET A 1 -27.01 7.63 -61.18
C MET A 1 -25.72 7.77 -60.37
N LYS A 2 -25.75 8.53 -59.26
CA LYS A 2 -24.54 8.85 -58.47
C LYS A 2 -24.31 7.77 -57.41
N LYS A 3 -23.15 7.11 -57.47
CA LYS A 3 -22.73 6.04 -56.55
C LYS A 3 -22.32 6.65 -55.21
N SER A 4 -22.98 6.25 -54.13
CA SER A 4 -22.66 6.66 -52.76
C SER A 4 -21.55 5.78 -52.21
N PHE A 5 -20.41 6.36 -51.86
CA PHE A 5 -19.30 5.66 -51.19
C PHE A 5 -19.58 5.67 -49.67
N ARG A 6 -19.69 4.50 -49.04
CA ARG A 6 -19.83 4.38 -47.58
C ARG A 6 -18.44 4.26 -46.96
N ILE A 7 -18.00 5.29 -46.24
CA ILE A 7 -16.80 5.24 -45.40
C ILE A 7 -17.19 4.53 -44.10
N GLY A 8 -16.65 3.32 -43.89
CA GLY A 8 -16.75 2.62 -42.61
C GLY A 8 -15.73 3.18 -41.63
N ILE A 9 -16.18 3.76 -40.53
CA ILE A 9 -15.33 4.14 -39.41
C ILE A 9 -15.08 2.89 -38.56
N LEU A 10 -13.86 2.38 -38.61
CA LEU A 10 -13.40 1.34 -37.68
C LEU A 10 -12.96 2.04 -36.39
N ALA A 11 -13.83 2.02 -35.37
CA ALA A 11 -13.52 2.54 -34.04
C ALA A 11 -12.60 1.55 -33.31
N SER A 12 -11.30 1.83 -33.29
CA SER A 12 -10.34 1.14 -32.42
C SER A 12 -10.62 1.52 -30.96
N LEU A 13 -11.21 0.60 -30.19
CA LEU A 13 -11.24 0.72 -28.73
C LEU A 13 -9.80 0.60 -28.21
N LEU A 14 -9.18 1.74 -27.90
CA LEU A 14 -8.06 1.80 -26.98
C LEU A 14 -8.59 1.36 -25.61
N LEU A 15 -8.33 0.11 -25.25
CA LEU A 15 -8.39 -0.34 -23.86
C LEU A 15 -7.34 0.49 -23.12
N ALA A 16 -7.76 1.56 -22.46
CA ALA A 16 -6.92 2.23 -21.49
C ALA A 16 -6.60 1.21 -20.41
N SER A 17 -5.35 0.74 -20.39
CA SER A 17 -4.80 0.01 -19.26
C SER A 17 -5.05 0.88 -18.04
N VAL A 18 -5.95 0.45 -17.16
CA VAL A 18 -6.07 1.04 -15.83
C VAL A 18 -4.74 0.69 -15.17
N SER A 19 -3.75 1.57 -15.30
CA SER A 19 -2.50 1.46 -14.56
C SER A 19 -2.90 1.38 -13.09
N LEU A 20 -2.70 0.20 -12.50
CA LEU A 20 -2.90 0.03 -11.08
C LEU A 20 -1.88 0.95 -10.40
N ALA A 21 -2.35 1.73 -9.44
CA ALA A 21 -1.47 2.61 -8.70
C ALA A 21 -0.44 1.74 -7.97
N HIS A 22 0.84 2.06 -8.16
CA HIS A 22 1.92 1.39 -7.47
C HIS A 22 1.67 1.39 -5.96
N SER A 23 1.85 0.23 -5.34
CA SER A 23 1.72 0.01 -3.91
C SER A 23 3.09 -0.24 -3.30
N VAL A 24 3.22 0.07 -2.02
CA VAL A 24 4.34 -0.35 -1.17
C VAL A 24 3.75 -1.29 -0.13
N TRP A 25 4.35 -2.46 0.04
CA TRP A 25 3.88 -3.46 1.00
C TRP A 25 5.04 -4.24 1.60
N VAL A 26 4.76 -4.95 2.70
CA VAL A 26 5.70 -5.87 3.33
C VAL A 26 5.29 -7.31 3.07
N GLU A 27 6.27 -8.18 2.81
CA GLU A 27 6.06 -9.62 2.61
C GLU A 27 7.30 -10.44 2.96
N PRO A 28 7.20 -11.79 3.01
CA PRO A 28 8.37 -12.66 3.11
C PRO A 28 9.25 -12.53 1.87
N GLY A 29 10.53 -12.24 2.10
CA GLY A 29 11.57 -12.19 1.09
C GLY A 29 12.18 -13.56 0.80
N PRO A 30 13.10 -13.63 -0.18
CA PRO A 30 13.72 -14.88 -0.63
C PRO A 30 14.55 -15.58 0.46
N ASP A 31 15.14 -14.82 1.38
CA ASP A 31 15.96 -15.35 2.48
C ASP A 31 15.15 -15.68 3.75
N GLY A 32 13.81 -15.67 3.65
CA GLY A 32 12.91 -15.94 4.76
C GLY A 32 12.78 -14.80 5.79
N ASN A 33 13.44 -13.67 5.58
CA ASN A 33 13.21 -12.42 6.31
C ASN A 33 12.13 -11.58 5.63
N LEU A 34 11.54 -10.63 6.33
CA LEU A 34 10.59 -9.68 5.76
C LEU A 34 11.31 -8.59 4.95
N VAL A 35 10.65 -8.16 3.87
CA VAL A 35 11.14 -7.13 2.94
C VAL A 35 10.03 -6.15 2.60
N VAL A 36 10.40 -4.92 2.24
CA VAL A 36 9.50 -3.96 1.60
C VAL A 36 9.60 -4.10 0.09
N ARG A 37 8.45 -4.25 -0.57
CA ARG A 37 8.29 -4.24 -2.02
C ARG A 37 7.64 -2.94 -2.48
N PHE A 38 7.85 -2.62 -3.75
CA PHE A 38 7.23 -1.52 -4.45
C PHE A 38 6.86 -1.99 -5.87
N GLY A 39 5.64 -1.69 -6.35
CA GLY A 39 5.17 -2.20 -7.64
C GLY A 39 3.66 -2.41 -7.69
N GLU A 40 3.23 -3.25 -8.64
CA GLU A 40 1.86 -3.75 -8.72
C GLU A 40 1.70 -4.99 -7.83
N LEU A 41 0.63 -5.05 -7.02
CA LEU A 41 0.46 -6.11 -6.02
C LEU A 41 0.34 -7.51 -6.62
N ASP A 42 -0.23 -7.61 -7.81
CA ASP A 42 -0.47 -8.82 -8.59
C ASP A 42 0.36 -8.85 -9.88
N GLY A 43 1.25 -7.88 -10.05
CA GLY A 43 2.01 -7.65 -11.28
C GLY A 43 3.52 -7.54 -11.02
N GLU A 44 4.15 -6.64 -11.77
CA GLU A 44 5.60 -6.46 -11.70
C GLU A 44 6.01 -5.64 -10.47
N VAL A 45 7.05 -6.12 -9.79
CA VAL A 45 7.78 -5.33 -8.80
C VAL A 45 8.76 -4.40 -9.50
N GLU A 46 8.85 -3.17 -8.99
CA GLU A 46 9.79 -2.16 -9.43
C GLU A 46 11.23 -2.57 -9.10
N LYS A 47 12.16 -2.21 -9.98
CA LYS A 47 13.57 -2.63 -9.90
C LYS A 47 14.53 -1.44 -9.86
N SER A 48 15.76 -1.71 -9.43
CA SER A 48 16.91 -0.81 -9.51
C SER A 48 17.84 -1.29 -10.64
N PRO A 49 18.30 -0.39 -11.53
CA PRO A 49 17.93 1.01 -11.59
C PRO A 49 16.48 1.21 -12.08
N GLY A 50 15.75 2.18 -11.52
CA GLY A 50 14.32 2.41 -11.83
C GLY A 50 13.56 3.20 -10.77
N HIS A 51 12.21 3.11 -10.75
CA HIS A 51 11.42 3.90 -9.79
C HIS A 51 11.66 3.49 -8.34
N LEU A 52 12.15 2.27 -8.09
CA LEU A 52 12.59 1.84 -6.76
C LEU A 52 13.67 2.78 -6.18
N ASP A 53 14.50 3.41 -7.02
CA ASP A 53 15.54 4.35 -6.60
C ASP A 53 15.00 5.64 -6.02
N SER A 54 13.75 5.98 -6.33
CA SER A 54 13.06 7.17 -5.82
C SER A 54 12.33 6.90 -4.50
N LEU A 55 12.10 5.64 -4.13
CA LEU A 55 11.51 5.32 -2.84
C LEU A 55 12.59 5.43 -1.75
N SER A 56 12.29 6.13 -0.66
CA SER A 56 13.24 6.21 0.47
C SER A 56 13.50 4.83 1.08
N THR A 57 14.68 4.63 1.68
CA THR A 57 14.89 3.52 2.61
C THR A 57 13.78 3.52 3.67
N PRO A 58 13.17 2.36 3.99
CA PRO A 58 12.09 2.30 4.95
C PRO A 58 12.58 2.63 6.36
N VAL A 59 11.73 3.31 7.12
CA VAL A 59 11.82 3.35 8.58
C VAL A 59 10.84 2.31 9.10
N ALA A 60 11.34 1.25 9.74
CA ALA A 60 10.52 0.11 10.15
C ALA A 60 10.76 -0.29 11.60
N ALA A 61 9.73 -0.85 12.26
CA ALA A 61 9.82 -1.33 13.63
C ALA A 61 8.93 -2.58 13.84
N ILE A 62 9.38 -3.49 14.70
CA ILE A 62 8.59 -4.67 15.11
C ILE A 62 7.44 -4.21 16.02
N LEU A 63 6.28 -4.87 15.88
CA LEU A 63 5.12 -4.65 16.73
C LEU A 63 5.19 -5.49 18.01
N PRO A 64 4.68 -4.98 19.15
CA PRO A 64 4.21 -3.61 19.35
C PRO A 64 5.38 -2.60 19.35
N VAL A 65 5.16 -1.41 18.78
CA VAL A 65 6.19 -0.35 18.77
C VAL A 65 6.26 0.30 20.16
N SER A 66 7.43 0.26 20.80
CA SER A 66 7.72 1.00 22.04
C SER A 66 8.34 2.37 21.74
N GLU A 67 8.32 3.28 22.71
CA GLU A 67 8.93 4.61 22.55
C GLU A 67 10.45 4.55 22.34
N GLU A 68 11.09 3.52 22.88
CA GLU A 68 12.54 3.27 22.78
C GLU A 68 12.92 2.35 21.60
N ALA A 69 11.97 2.01 20.72
CA ALA A 69 12.23 1.11 19.61
C ALA A 69 13.14 1.79 18.56
N GLU A 70 14.36 1.26 18.41
CA GLU A 70 15.24 1.66 17.32
C GLU A 70 14.71 1.13 15.97
N PRO A 71 14.76 1.92 14.89
CA PRO A 71 14.39 1.45 13.56
C PRO A 71 15.23 0.24 13.13
N LEU A 72 14.58 -0.70 12.44
CA LEU A 72 15.25 -1.83 11.83
C LEU A 72 16.26 -1.35 10.79
N ALA A 73 17.43 -1.98 10.78
CA ALA A 73 18.42 -1.77 9.74
C ALA A 73 17.83 -2.21 8.38
N SER A 74 17.92 -1.35 7.38
CA SER A 74 17.36 -1.60 6.05
C SER A 74 18.36 -1.30 4.95
N GLU A 75 18.38 -2.17 3.94
CA GLU A 75 19.27 -2.05 2.78
C GLU A 75 18.47 -2.19 1.49
N LYS A 76 18.73 -1.30 0.52
CA LYS A 76 18.14 -1.42 -0.82
C LYS A 76 18.83 -2.54 -1.60
N LYS A 77 18.04 -3.42 -2.20
CA LYS A 77 18.44 -4.47 -3.15
C LYS A 77 17.89 -4.15 -4.54
N SER A 78 18.03 -5.08 -5.48
CA SER A 78 17.62 -4.89 -6.88
C SER A 78 16.12 -4.69 -7.09
N ASP A 79 15.27 -5.18 -6.19
CA ASP A 79 13.81 -5.22 -6.33
C ASP A 79 13.07 -5.09 -4.97
N HIS A 80 13.77 -4.70 -3.91
CA HIS A 80 13.21 -4.52 -2.57
C HIS A 80 14.13 -3.77 -1.61
N PHE A 81 13.62 -3.49 -0.42
CA PHE A 81 14.42 -3.15 0.75
C PHE A 81 14.34 -4.28 1.78
N THR A 82 15.49 -4.65 2.37
CA THR A 82 15.51 -5.59 3.50
C THR A 82 15.03 -4.90 4.78
N LEU A 83 14.44 -5.67 5.71
CA LEU A 83 14.03 -5.18 7.03
C LEU A 83 14.85 -5.87 8.13
N GLY A 84 16.17 -5.87 7.95
CA GLY A 84 17.11 -6.51 8.86
C GLY A 84 16.82 -8.00 9.03
N ALA A 85 16.77 -8.45 10.28
CA ALA A 85 16.48 -9.83 10.66
C ALA A 85 14.98 -10.10 10.95
N ALA A 86 14.07 -9.17 10.62
CA ALA A 86 12.65 -9.33 10.89
C ALA A 86 12.09 -10.60 10.24
N LYS A 87 11.36 -11.40 11.04
CA LYS A 87 10.85 -12.71 10.64
C LYS A 87 9.34 -12.67 10.36
N PRO A 88 8.81 -13.51 9.45
CA PRO A 88 7.38 -13.54 9.11
C PRO A 88 6.42 -13.84 10.26
N ASP A 89 6.90 -14.43 11.36
CA ASP A 89 6.14 -14.68 12.59
C ASP A 89 6.04 -13.44 13.51
N GLN A 90 6.71 -12.35 13.17
CA GLN A 90 6.64 -11.06 13.86
C GLN A 90 5.74 -10.10 13.10
N GLY A 91 4.88 -9.36 13.80
CA GLY A 91 4.22 -8.20 13.21
C GLY A 91 5.19 -7.04 13.07
N LEU A 92 5.04 -6.20 12.04
CA LEU A 92 5.83 -4.98 11.91
C LEU A 92 5.08 -3.87 11.18
N VAL A 93 5.59 -2.65 11.33
CA VAL A 93 5.19 -1.48 10.55
C VAL A 93 6.41 -0.86 9.85
N ALA A 94 6.18 -0.27 8.68
CA ALA A 94 7.21 0.40 7.89
C ALA A 94 6.63 1.67 7.24
N GLU A 95 7.46 2.69 7.11
CA GLU A 95 7.17 3.92 6.37
C GLU A 95 8.21 4.17 5.29
N ASN A 96 7.75 4.46 4.08
CA ASN A 96 8.56 4.96 2.98
C ASN A 96 7.97 6.25 2.42
N VAL A 97 8.81 7.06 1.79
CA VAL A 97 8.40 8.35 1.22
C VAL A 97 8.98 8.49 -0.17
N PHE A 98 8.20 9.06 -1.09
CA PHE A 98 8.68 9.50 -2.39
C PHE A 98 9.08 10.99 -2.35
N PRO A 99 10.03 11.42 -3.19
CA PRO A 99 10.26 12.83 -3.50
C PRO A 99 8.97 13.55 -3.90
N VAL A 100 9.03 14.87 -3.85
CA VAL A 100 7.94 15.70 -4.35
C VAL A 100 7.71 15.37 -5.83
N MET A 101 6.46 15.03 -6.17
CA MET A 101 6.03 14.77 -7.53
C MET A 101 5.22 15.96 -8.02
N ALA A 102 5.72 16.62 -9.06
CA ALA A 102 5.04 17.71 -9.74
C ALA A 102 4.64 17.26 -11.15
N PHE A 103 3.37 17.42 -11.48
CA PHE A 103 2.83 17.17 -12.81
C PHE A 103 2.15 18.43 -13.31
N GLU A 104 2.27 18.72 -14.60
CA GLU A 104 1.62 19.88 -15.19
C GLU A 104 0.10 19.86 -14.93
N GLY A 105 -0.45 21.01 -14.54
CA GLY A 105 -1.89 21.16 -14.25
C GLY A 105 -2.37 20.50 -12.95
N ARG A 106 -1.48 20.01 -12.08
CA ARG A 106 -1.83 19.44 -10.77
C ARG A 106 -1.00 20.04 -9.65
N PRO A 107 -1.55 20.21 -8.43
CA PRO A 107 -0.74 20.58 -7.27
C PRO A 107 0.36 19.56 -7.03
N ALA A 108 1.59 20.04 -6.84
CA ALA A 108 2.72 19.20 -6.46
C ALA A 108 2.40 18.46 -5.15
N ARG A 109 2.76 17.18 -5.09
CA ARG A 109 2.42 16.29 -3.98
C ARG A 109 3.62 15.58 -3.40
N ARG A 110 3.57 15.30 -2.10
CA ARG A 110 4.53 14.45 -1.42
C ARG A 110 3.86 13.12 -1.02
N PRO A 111 4.24 11.99 -1.64
CA PRO A 111 3.64 10.70 -1.32
C PRO A 111 4.32 10.01 -0.12
N PHE A 112 3.50 9.54 0.80
CA PHE A 112 3.87 8.72 1.94
C PHE A 112 3.23 7.35 1.80
N PHE A 113 3.97 6.32 2.21
CA PHE A 113 3.55 4.93 2.14
C PHE A 113 3.76 4.28 3.50
N TYR A 114 2.71 3.65 4.00
CA TYR A 114 2.68 3.02 5.31
C TYR A 114 2.31 1.55 5.15
N SER A 115 3.17 0.65 5.58
CA SER A 115 2.97 -0.78 5.42
C SER A 115 2.94 -1.47 6.77
N ARG A 116 1.91 -2.27 6.99
CA ARG A 116 1.78 -3.17 8.14
C ARG A 116 1.82 -4.61 7.67
N TRP A 117 2.67 -5.40 8.29
CA TRP A 117 2.66 -6.86 8.16
C TRP A 117 2.15 -7.50 9.43
N LEU A 118 1.35 -8.55 9.26
CA LEU A 118 0.93 -9.42 10.35
C LEU A 118 1.35 -10.87 10.06
N PRO A 119 1.79 -11.60 11.09
CA PRO A 119 1.98 -13.04 10.97
C PRO A 119 0.66 -13.74 10.68
N ALA A 120 0.72 -14.99 10.21
CA ALA A 120 -0.48 -15.78 9.92
C ALA A 120 -1.42 -15.85 11.14
N GLY A 121 -2.70 -15.51 10.93
CA GLY A 121 -3.70 -15.42 11.99
C GLY A 121 -3.71 -14.09 12.74
N GLY A 122 -2.71 -13.23 12.54
CA GLY A 122 -2.62 -11.90 13.15
C GLY A 122 -3.77 -10.97 12.74
N GLU A 123 -4.38 -11.20 11.58
CA GLU A 123 -5.57 -10.47 11.11
C GLU A 123 -6.81 -10.67 12.01
N LYS A 124 -6.77 -11.65 12.92
CA LYS A 124 -7.83 -11.93 13.90
C LYS A 124 -7.52 -11.37 15.29
N THR A 125 -6.34 -10.74 15.46
CA THR A 125 -5.89 -10.20 16.75
C THR A 125 -6.01 -8.69 16.73
N ALA A 126 -6.70 -8.13 17.72
CA ALA A 126 -6.84 -6.69 17.84
C ALA A 126 -5.47 -6.01 17.97
N GLY A 127 -5.26 -4.95 17.21
CA GLY A 127 -4.03 -4.14 17.25
C GLY A 127 -4.29 -2.71 17.72
N GLN A 128 -3.20 -1.94 17.79
CA GLN A 128 -3.24 -0.48 17.99
C GLN A 128 -2.60 0.22 16.78
N PRO A 129 -3.08 1.42 16.41
CA PRO A 129 -2.46 2.20 15.33
C PRO A 129 -1.07 2.67 15.74
N SER A 130 -0.11 2.57 14.82
CA SER A 130 1.29 2.98 15.02
C SER A 130 1.84 3.81 13.86
N LEU A 131 1.05 3.99 12.79
CA LEU A 131 1.40 4.76 11.59
C LEU A 131 0.49 5.98 11.43
N THR A 132 0.94 6.98 10.65
CA THR A 132 0.14 8.18 10.36
C THR A 132 -1.15 7.84 9.61
N LEU A 133 -1.09 6.98 8.60
CA LEU A 133 -2.24 6.29 8.03
C LEU A 133 -2.03 4.80 8.26
N ASP A 134 -2.99 4.13 8.89
CA ASP A 134 -2.83 2.75 9.35
C ASP A 134 -4.10 1.94 9.09
N ILE A 135 -3.94 0.63 8.88
CA ILE A 135 -5.02 -0.32 8.71
C ILE A 135 -4.81 -1.41 9.76
N VAL A 136 -5.65 -1.44 10.78
CA VAL A 136 -5.42 -2.24 11.99
C VAL A 136 -6.58 -3.22 12.19
N PRO A 137 -6.33 -4.53 12.40
CA PRO A 137 -7.40 -5.47 12.71
C PRO A 137 -8.13 -5.09 14.00
N THR A 138 -9.44 -5.30 14.02
CA THR A 138 -10.27 -4.97 15.19
C THR A 138 -10.31 -6.10 16.22
N GLY A 139 -9.79 -7.29 15.86
CA GLY A 139 -9.96 -8.53 16.63
C GLY A 139 -11.17 -9.35 16.19
N ASN A 140 -12.06 -8.79 15.37
CA ASN A 140 -13.11 -9.54 14.72
C ASN A 140 -12.58 -10.11 13.39
N PRO A 141 -12.75 -11.42 13.11
CA PRO A 141 -12.34 -11.99 11.83
C PRO A 141 -12.99 -11.26 10.65
N GLY A 142 -12.17 -10.93 9.63
CA GLY A 142 -12.65 -10.23 8.44
C GLY A 142 -12.95 -8.75 8.66
N GLU A 143 -12.38 -8.14 9.71
CA GLU A 143 -12.63 -6.74 10.05
C GLU A 143 -11.33 -6.00 10.38
N ALA A 144 -11.16 -4.82 9.77
CA ALA A 144 -10.07 -3.90 10.08
C ALA A 144 -10.60 -2.47 10.14
N ARG A 145 -9.96 -1.63 10.95
CA ARG A 145 -10.22 -0.20 11.04
C ARG A 145 -9.09 0.59 10.43
N VAL A 146 -9.44 1.57 9.60
CA VAL A 146 -8.50 2.54 9.06
C VAL A 146 -8.40 3.71 10.03
N TYR A 147 -7.17 4.11 10.34
CA TYR A 147 -6.86 5.25 11.20
C TYR A 147 -6.06 6.29 10.43
N PHE A 148 -6.34 7.57 10.69
CA PHE A 148 -5.47 8.67 10.31
C PHE A 148 -5.12 9.50 11.54
N ARG A 149 -3.83 9.66 11.82
CA ARG A 149 -3.28 10.30 13.02
C ARG A 149 -3.93 9.75 14.30
N GLY A 150 -4.02 8.43 14.39
CA GLY A 150 -4.61 7.71 15.53
C GLY A 150 -6.14 7.79 15.66
N LYS A 151 -6.84 8.50 14.76
CA LYS A 151 -8.31 8.63 14.78
C LYS A 151 -8.94 7.74 13.72
N PRO A 152 -10.08 7.08 13.99
CA PRO A 152 -10.83 6.36 12.96
C PRO A 152 -11.11 7.24 11.75
N LEU A 153 -10.88 6.69 10.55
CA LEU A 153 -11.02 7.41 9.29
C LEU A 153 -12.25 6.90 8.50
N PRO A 154 -13.40 7.59 8.60
CA PRO A 154 -14.63 7.16 7.94
C PRO A 154 -14.63 7.46 6.45
N ASN A 155 -15.58 6.86 5.73
CA ASN A 155 -15.88 7.13 4.32
C ASN A 155 -14.70 7.05 3.34
N THR A 156 -13.68 6.28 3.67
CA THR A 156 -12.41 6.20 2.94
C THR A 156 -12.40 4.99 2.02
N LYS A 157 -11.94 5.20 0.79
CA LYS A 157 -11.79 4.12 -0.19
C LYS A 157 -10.71 3.15 0.28
N ALA A 158 -11.03 1.87 0.23
CA ALA A 158 -10.09 0.79 0.46
C ALA A 158 -10.22 -0.26 -0.65
N GLN A 159 -9.27 -1.18 -0.74
CA GLN A 159 -9.30 -2.27 -1.71
C GLN A 159 -8.72 -3.53 -1.08
N LEU A 160 -9.47 -4.62 -1.13
CA LEU A 160 -8.98 -5.95 -0.78
C LEU A 160 -8.40 -6.60 -2.03
N ASN A 161 -7.17 -7.10 -1.93
CA ASN A 161 -6.44 -7.74 -3.01
C ASN A 161 -6.21 -9.21 -2.63
N ALA A 162 -6.73 -10.11 -3.45
CA ALA A 162 -6.72 -11.54 -3.22
C ALA A 162 -5.46 -12.21 -3.82
N PRO A 163 -5.07 -13.39 -3.31
CA PRO A 163 -3.96 -14.17 -3.85
C PRO A 163 -4.05 -14.46 -5.36
N ASN A 164 -5.27 -14.67 -5.87
CA ASN A 164 -5.52 -14.92 -7.30
C ASN A 164 -5.46 -13.68 -8.21
N GLY A 165 -5.08 -12.52 -7.68
CA GLY A 165 -5.02 -11.25 -8.42
C GLY A 165 -6.36 -10.53 -8.55
N SER A 166 -7.45 -11.06 -7.99
CA SER A 166 -8.72 -10.31 -7.97
C SER A 166 -8.68 -9.19 -6.93
N HIS A 167 -9.41 -8.11 -7.23
CA HIS A 167 -9.52 -6.96 -6.34
C HIS A 167 -10.98 -6.63 -6.06
N LYS A 168 -11.27 -6.32 -4.79
CA LYS A 168 -12.59 -5.90 -4.34
C LYS A 168 -12.52 -4.50 -3.74
N PRO A 169 -13.13 -3.49 -4.38
CA PRO A 169 -13.29 -2.17 -3.79
C PRO A 169 -14.11 -2.24 -2.50
N LEU A 170 -13.65 -1.55 -1.48
CA LEU A 170 -14.30 -1.40 -0.18
C LEU A 170 -14.38 0.09 0.20
N LYS A 171 -15.15 0.40 1.22
CA LYS A 171 -15.23 1.73 1.80
C LYS A 171 -15.41 1.62 3.30
N THR A 172 -14.70 2.43 4.07
CA THR A 172 -14.88 2.46 5.53
C THR A 172 -16.25 3.04 5.90
N ASP A 173 -16.85 2.49 6.96
CA ASP A 173 -18.09 2.99 7.55
C ASP A 173 -17.86 4.26 8.42
N ALA A 174 -18.84 4.64 9.23
CA ALA A 174 -18.76 5.83 10.07
C ALA A 174 -17.73 5.69 11.20
N GLU A 175 -17.38 4.45 11.57
CA GLU A 175 -16.41 4.09 12.59
C GLU A 175 -15.03 3.78 11.98
N GLY A 176 -14.85 4.05 10.68
CA GLY A 176 -13.59 3.78 9.96
C GLY A 176 -13.35 2.30 9.67
N VAL A 177 -14.35 1.44 9.84
CA VAL A 177 -14.21 -0.02 9.71
C VAL A 177 -14.51 -0.47 8.27
N VAL A 178 -13.73 -1.43 7.80
CA VAL A 178 -14.02 -2.22 6.60
C VAL A 178 -14.21 -3.68 6.98
N LYS A 179 -15.15 -4.33 6.28
CA LYS A 179 -15.43 -5.77 6.41
C LYS A 179 -15.09 -6.50 5.12
N PHE A 180 -14.49 -7.67 5.26
CA PHE A 180 -14.01 -8.48 4.16
C PHE A 180 -14.01 -9.97 4.51
N THR A 181 -13.86 -10.80 3.48
CA THR A 181 -13.73 -12.25 3.63
C THR A 181 -12.47 -12.70 2.89
N THR A 182 -11.77 -13.67 3.44
CA THR A 182 -10.56 -14.27 2.86
C THR A 182 -10.74 -15.78 2.71
N ASP A 183 -11.22 -16.21 1.54
CA ASP A 183 -11.70 -17.57 1.32
C ASP A 183 -10.69 -18.51 0.66
N GLU A 184 -9.51 -18.00 0.28
CA GLU A 184 -8.44 -18.78 -0.33
C GLU A 184 -7.10 -18.59 0.41
N PRO A 185 -6.26 -19.65 0.46
CA PRO A 185 -4.90 -19.56 0.98
C PRO A 185 -4.04 -18.62 0.12
N GLY A 186 -3.08 -17.94 0.77
CA GLY A 186 -2.11 -17.09 0.10
C GLY A 186 -2.02 -15.69 0.71
N ARG A 187 -1.33 -14.79 -0.01
CA ARG A 187 -1.12 -13.41 0.39
C ARG A 187 -2.36 -12.57 0.13
N TRP A 188 -2.88 -11.97 1.19
CA TRP A 188 -3.93 -10.97 1.12
C TRP A 188 -3.35 -9.60 1.46
N VAL A 189 -3.81 -8.57 0.74
CA VAL A 189 -3.42 -7.19 1.01
C VAL A 189 -4.65 -6.31 1.04
N LEU A 190 -4.87 -5.59 2.13
CA LEU A 190 -5.88 -4.53 2.21
C LEU A 190 -5.17 -3.18 2.05
N THR A 191 -5.58 -2.39 1.05
CA THR A 191 -4.95 -1.09 0.78
C THR A 191 -5.91 0.08 0.97
N VAL A 192 -5.37 1.23 1.33
CA VAL A 192 -6.02 2.54 1.26
C VAL A 192 -5.17 3.41 0.33
N PRO A 193 -5.53 3.54 -0.95
CA PRO A 193 -4.75 4.30 -1.91
C PRO A 193 -5.15 5.79 -1.93
N GLY A 194 -4.14 6.67 -1.99
CA GLY A 194 -4.31 8.07 -2.36
C GLY A 194 -5.15 8.94 -1.42
N TYR A 195 -5.27 8.59 -0.14
CA TYR A 195 -5.89 9.49 0.84
C TYR A 195 -5.04 10.76 0.94
N SER A 196 -5.62 11.93 0.66
CA SER A 196 -4.86 13.16 0.50
C SER A 196 -5.38 14.27 1.41
N GLU A 197 -4.47 15.13 1.86
CA GLU A 197 -4.78 16.36 2.57
C GLU A 197 -4.02 17.54 1.95
N GLU A 198 -4.63 18.71 1.99
CA GLU A 198 -3.93 19.97 1.70
C GLU A 198 -3.00 20.28 2.88
N LEU A 199 -1.72 19.99 2.67
CA LEU A 199 -0.68 20.20 3.65
C LEU A 199 0.53 20.75 2.92
N PRO A 200 0.62 22.08 2.76
CA PRO A 200 1.75 22.70 2.10
C PRO A 200 3.05 22.46 2.88
N GLY A 201 4.14 22.20 2.16
CA GLY A 201 5.43 21.95 2.75
C GLY A 201 6.57 22.05 1.75
N PHE A 202 7.77 21.69 2.19
CA PHE A 202 8.99 21.73 1.38
C PHE A 202 9.84 20.49 1.67
N ALA A 203 10.30 19.81 0.62
CA ALA A 203 11.13 18.61 0.74
C ALA A 203 12.03 18.46 -0.48
N GLY A 204 13.28 18.04 -0.27
CA GLY A 204 14.23 17.82 -1.38
C GLY A 204 14.45 19.04 -2.27
N GLY A 205 14.33 20.26 -1.72
CA GLY A 205 14.46 21.50 -2.49
C GLY A 205 13.20 21.92 -3.26
N GLN A 206 12.07 21.22 -3.10
CA GLN A 206 10.83 21.50 -3.82
C GLN A 206 9.65 21.77 -2.87
N PRO A 207 8.83 22.80 -3.13
CA PRO A 207 7.58 22.99 -2.42
C PRO A 207 6.52 21.98 -2.91
N TYR A 208 5.62 21.59 -2.02
CA TYR A 208 4.43 20.81 -2.37
C TYR A 208 3.21 21.41 -1.66
N ALA A 209 2.03 21.17 -2.23
CA ALA A 209 0.76 21.66 -1.67
C ALA A 209 -0.06 20.54 -1.01
N VAL A 210 0.19 19.29 -1.40
CA VAL A 210 -0.61 18.13 -1.00
C VAL A 210 0.29 17.04 -0.41
N ALA A 211 -0.09 16.49 0.74
CA ALA A 211 0.43 15.20 1.19
C ALA A 211 -0.54 14.11 0.72
N SER A 212 -0.02 13.05 0.10
CA SER A 212 -0.82 11.88 -0.27
C SER A 212 -0.32 10.67 0.51
N HIS A 213 -1.22 10.00 1.21
CA HIS A 213 -0.98 8.88 2.09
C HIS A 213 -1.52 7.60 1.44
N ASN A 214 -0.72 6.55 1.47
CA ASN A 214 -1.09 5.23 1.00
C ASN A 214 -0.80 4.24 2.12
N ALA A 215 -1.73 3.35 2.41
CA ALA A 215 -1.51 2.30 3.40
C ALA A 215 -1.75 0.91 2.83
N SER A 216 -0.98 -0.06 3.32
CA SER A 216 -1.16 -1.48 3.05
C SER A 216 -1.11 -2.29 4.35
N LEU A 217 -2.05 -3.21 4.53
CA LEU A 217 -1.99 -4.28 5.52
C LEU A 217 -1.84 -5.61 4.78
N THR A 218 -0.77 -6.35 5.04
CA THR A 218 -0.48 -7.66 4.44
C THR A 218 -0.52 -8.77 5.49
N TRP A 219 -1.12 -9.90 5.14
CA TRP A 219 -1.09 -11.14 5.91
C TRP A 219 -1.15 -12.37 4.99
N ILE A 220 -0.84 -13.55 5.53
CA ILE A 220 -0.96 -14.83 4.82
C ILE A 220 -2.06 -15.67 5.44
N VAL A 221 -2.99 -16.13 4.61
CA VAL A 221 -3.93 -17.19 4.97
C VAL A 221 -3.27 -18.53 4.66
N ALA A 222 -3.06 -19.35 5.69
CA ALA A 222 -2.46 -20.66 5.54
C ALA A 222 -3.37 -21.60 4.74
N LYS A 223 -2.76 -22.58 4.05
CA LYS A 223 -3.52 -23.69 3.47
C LYS A 223 -4.08 -24.55 4.62
N PRO A 224 -5.35 -24.96 4.57
CA PRO A 224 -5.91 -25.90 5.54
C PRO A 224 -5.18 -27.25 5.54
#